data_AF-A0A6P0NPV5-F1
#
_entry.id   AF-A0A6P0NPV5-F1
#
_cell.length_a   1.000
_cell.length_b   1.000
_cell.length_c   1.000
_cell.angle_alpha   90.00
_cell.angle_beta   90.00
_cell.angle_gamma   90.00
#
_symmetry.space_group_name_H-M   'P 1'
#
loop_
_entity.id
_entity.type
_entity.pdbx_description
1 polymer ?
#
loop_
_entity_poly.entity_id
_entity_poly.type
_entity_poly.pdbx_seq_one_letter_code
_entity_poly.pdbx_strand_id
1 'polypeptide(L)'
;MRKELSKNIYFRILSLLCNAKGKAKAVGLFEVFSADPPELRDMKIATKEQFERAVLLFHQELFPQAADLFQECVRFGEGDRVVCSYLERCHHLEEGRGQKGVGE
;
A
#
# COMPACT_ATOMS: atom_id res chain seq x y z
N MET A 1 8.63 39.31 6.47
CA MET A 1 8.78 38.52 5.23
C MET A 1 8.27 37.11 5.50
N ARG A 2 7.00 36.80 5.22
CA ARG A 2 6.50 35.42 5.29
C ARG A 2 7.01 34.71 4.04
N LYS A 3 7.95 33.77 4.20
CA LYS A 3 8.20 32.81 3.13
C LYS A 3 6.94 31.96 3.03
N GLU A 4 6.14 32.19 2.00
CA GLU A 4 5.11 31.26 1.55
C GLU A 4 5.86 29.99 1.13
N LEU A 5 6.11 29.07 2.07
CA LEU A 5 6.56 27.74 1.69
C LEU A 5 5.41 27.13 0.90
N SER A 6 5.61 26.90 -0.40
CA SER A 6 4.77 26.01 -1.18
C SER A 6 4.65 24.69 -0.41
N LYS A 7 3.53 24.50 0.29
CA LYS A 7 3.27 23.27 1.03
C LYS A 7 2.99 22.18 0.01
N ASN A 8 4.00 21.39 -0.31
CA ASN A 8 3.83 20.20 -1.13
C ASN A 8 2.97 19.19 -0.35
N ILE A 9 1.83 18.82 -0.93
CA ILE A 9 0.94 17.79 -0.39
C ILE A 9 1.34 16.46 -1.04
N TYR A 10 1.85 15.53 -0.25
CA TYR A 10 2.23 14.18 -0.67
C TYR A 10 1.19 13.18 -0.18
N PHE A 11 0.69 12.36 -1.09
CA PHE A 11 -0.31 11.35 -0.80
C PHE A 11 -0.14 10.13 -1.69
N ARG A 12 -0.61 8.96 -1.23
CA ARG A 12 -0.66 7.72 -2.02
C ARG A 12 -1.88 6.87 -1.69
N ILE A 13 -2.28 6.01 -2.63
CA ILE A 13 -3.44 5.13 -2.46
C ILE A 13 -3.10 4.05 -1.45
N LEU A 14 -3.93 3.92 -0.41
CA LEU A 14 -3.88 2.82 0.54
C LEU A 14 -4.76 1.65 0.14
N SER A 15 -5.95 1.91 -0.41
CA SER A 15 -6.92 0.86 -0.70
C SER A 15 -8.00 1.32 -1.69
N LEU A 16 -8.55 0.38 -2.45
CA LEU A 16 -9.75 0.57 -3.26
C LEU A 16 -10.88 -0.31 -2.70
N LEU A 17 -11.88 0.31 -2.07
CA LEU A 17 -13.06 -0.39 -1.56
C LEU A 17 -14.12 -0.44 -2.67
N CYS A 18 -14.31 -1.63 -3.27
CA CYS A 18 -15.26 -1.84 -4.35
C CYS A 18 -16.71 -2.05 -3.87
N ASN A 19 -16.95 -2.25 -2.57
CA ASN A 19 -18.26 -2.66 -2.05
C ASN A 19 -18.62 -1.98 -0.72
N ALA A 20 -19.01 -0.70 -0.77
CA ALA A 20 -19.91 -0.18 0.26
C ALA A 20 -21.30 -0.71 -0.09
N LYS A 21 -21.85 -1.66 0.68
CA LYS A 21 -23.21 -2.22 0.47
C LYS A 21 -24.18 -1.07 0.14
N GLY A 22 -24.68 -1.04 -1.10
CA GLY A 22 -25.63 -0.02 -1.59
C GLY A 22 -25.05 1.14 -2.41
N LYS A 23 -23.75 1.19 -2.72
CA LYS A 23 -23.17 2.21 -3.63
C LYS A 23 -22.31 1.57 -4.73
N ALA A 24 -22.72 1.76 -5.98
CA ALA A 24 -22.03 1.26 -7.19
C ALA A 24 -20.71 1.98 -7.53
N LYS A 25 -20.10 2.69 -6.57
CA LYS A 25 -18.90 3.52 -6.82
C LYS A 25 -17.78 3.11 -5.88
N ALA A 26 -16.63 2.75 -6.47
CA ALA A 26 -15.41 2.49 -5.73
C ALA A 26 -14.98 3.72 -4.92
N VAL A 27 -14.59 3.50 -3.67
CA VAL A 27 -14.04 4.54 -2.79
C VAL A 27 -12.55 4.28 -2.62
N GLY A 28 -11.72 5.25 -3.01
CA GLY A 28 -10.29 5.22 -2.76
C GLY A 28 -9.97 5.76 -1.38
N LEU A 29 -9.23 4.97 -0.59
CA LEU A 29 -8.60 5.42 0.63
C LEU A 29 -7.18 5.87 0.31
N PHE A 30 -6.81 7.06 0.78
CA PHE A 30 -5.47 7.63 0.58
C PHE A 30 -4.86 7.96 1.93
N GLU A 31 -3.53 7.83 2.05
CA GLU A 31 -2.78 8.47 3.12
C GLU A 31 -2.15 9.77 2.62
N VAL A 32 -2.11 10.77 3.49
CA VAL A 32 -1.34 12.01 3.29
C VAL A 32 -0.15 11.96 4.24
N PHE A 33 1.06 12.09 3.70
CA PHE A 33 2.30 11.87 4.46
C PHE A 33 3.28 13.06 4.36
N SER A 34 2.79 14.25 4.02
CA SER A 34 3.63 15.47 4.01
C SER A 34 4.31 15.79 5.34
N ALA A 35 3.68 15.41 6.46
CA ALA A 35 4.14 15.68 7.81
C ALA A 35 5.11 14.61 8.36
N ASP A 36 5.40 13.56 7.58
CA ASP A 36 6.37 12.54 7.98
C ASP A 36 7.79 13.15 8.09
N PRO A 37 8.68 12.57 8.94
CA PRO A 37 10.09 12.91 8.95
C PRO A 37 10.67 12.88 7.53
N PRO A 38 11.61 13.79 7.18
CA PRO A 38 12.14 13.91 5.82
C PRO A 38 12.58 12.58 5.22
N GLU A 39 13.27 11.75 6.01
CA GLU A 39 13.78 10.45 5.60
C GLU A 39 12.64 9.50 5.21
N LEU A 40 11.59 9.43 6.04
CA LEU A 40 10.42 8.59 5.78
C LEU A 40 9.60 9.13 4.60
N ARG A 41 9.44 10.46 4.50
CA ARG A 41 8.72 11.10 3.41
C ARG A 41 9.41 10.86 2.06
N ASP A 42 10.71 11.08 1.98
CA ASP A 42 11.47 10.93 0.74
C ASP A 42 11.50 9.48 0.28
N MET A 43 11.58 8.53 1.23
CA MET A 43 11.40 7.10 0.97
C MET A 43 9.99 6.78 0.44
N LYS A 44 8.92 7.31 1.05
CA LYS A 44 7.53 7.13 0.56
C LYS A 44 7.33 7.75 -0.82
N ILE A 45 8.00 8.86 -1.15
CA ILE A 45 7.98 9.46 -2.49
C ILE A 45 8.67 8.53 -3.49
N ALA A 46 9.86 8.04 -3.18
CA ALA A 46 10.65 7.18 -4.07
C ALA A 46 9.96 5.84 -4.36
N THR A 47 9.24 5.29 -3.39
CA THR A 47 8.56 3.98 -3.49
C THR A 47 7.10 4.07 -3.91
N LYS A 48 6.52 5.28 -4.04
CA LYS A 48 5.07 5.51 -4.25
C LYS A 48 4.47 4.64 -5.35
N GLU A 49 5.10 4.63 -6.53
CA GLU A 49 4.55 3.96 -7.70
C GLU A 49 4.63 2.42 -7.62
N GLN A 50 5.64 1.89 -6.92
CA GLN A 50 5.75 0.46 -6.61
C GLN A 50 4.71 0.06 -5.57
N PHE A 51 4.58 0.85 -4.51
CA PHE A 51 3.59 0.63 -3.45
C PHE A 51 2.16 0.61 -3.99
N GLU A 52 1.78 1.57 -4.83
CA GLU A 52 0.43 1.64 -5.39
C GLU A 52 0.13 0.45 -6.32
N ARG A 53 1.13 -0.03 -7.08
CA ARG A 53 1.00 -1.27 -7.87
C ARG A 53 0.83 -2.50 -6.98
N ALA A 54 1.59 -2.59 -5.90
CA ALA A 54 1.46 -3.67 -4.92
C ALA A 54 0.06 -3.70 -4.28
N VAL A 55 -0.50 -2.53 -3.92
CA VAL A 55 -1.88 -2.41 -3.42
C VAL A 55 -2.92 -2.88 -4.45
N LEU A 56 -2.73 -2.56 -5.74
CA LEU A 56 -3.62 -3.04 -6.80
C LEU A 56 -3.58 -4.57 -6.92
N LEU A 57 -2.38 -5.17 -6.94
CA LEU A 57 -2.20 -6.63 -6.99
C LEU A 57 -2.79 -7.31 -5.75
N PHE A 58 -2.60 -6.72 -4.57
CA PHE A 58 -3.18 -7.21 -3.32
C PHE A 58 -4.71 -7.28 -3.41
N HIS A 59 -5.35 -6.24 -3.96
CA HIS A 59 -6.80 -6.22 -4.15
C HIS A 59 -7.30 -7.16 -5.27
N GLN A 60 -6.43 -7.56 -6.19
CA GLN A 60 -6.68 -8.62 -7.18
C GLN A 60 -6.39 -10.02 -6.61
N GLU A 61 -6.05 -10.13 -5.33
CA GLU A 61 -5.70 -11.38 -4.65
C GLU A 61 -4.44 -12.07 -5.20
N LEU A 62 -3.60 -11.32 -5.91
CA LEU A 62 -2.31 -11.77 -6.44
C LEU A 62 -1.21 -11.57 -5.38
N PHE A 63 -1.37 -12.25 -4.24
CA PHE A 63 -0.55 -12.02 -3.04
C PHE A 63 0.96 -12.23 -3.24
N PRO A 64 1.45 -13.26 -3.97
CA PRO A 64 2.89 -13.42 -4.18
C PRO A 64 3.51 -12.22 -4.90
N GLN A 65 2.85 -11.76 -5.98
CA GLN A 65 3.31 -10.64 -6.79
C GLN A 65 3.21 -9.31 -6.02
N ALA A 66 2.18 -9.16 -5.18
CA ALA A 66 2.06 -8.02 -4.27
C ALA A 66 3.18 -8.03 -3.22
N ALA A 67 3.49 -9.19 -2.64
CA ALA A 67 4.54 -9.35 -1.64
C ALA A 67 5.92 -8.99 -2.20
N ASP A 68 6.25 -9.44 -3.42
CA ASP A 68 7.52 -9.09 -4.08
C ASP A 68 7.70 -7.57 -4.18
N LEU A 69 6.67 -6.84 -4.63
CA LEU A 69 6.72 -5.38 -4.74
C LEU A 69 6.77 -4.68 -3.38
N PHE A 70 6.04 -5.18 -2.38
CA PHE A 70 6.14 -4.60 -1.04
C PHE A 70 7.51 -4.85 -0.42
N GLN A 71 8.14 -6.00 -0.68
CA GLN A 71 9.48 -6.32 -0.20
C GLN A 71 10.51 -5.37 -0.81
N GLU A 72 10.38 -5.04 -2.10
CA GLU A 72 11.18 -3.99 -2.75
C GLU A 72 11.02 -2.64 -2.06
N CYS A 73 9.81 -2.26 -1.64
CA CYS A 73 9.58 -1.02 -0.91
C CYS A 73 10.31 -0.99 0.45
N VAL A 74 10.33 -2.10 1.20
CA VAL A 74 11.03 -2.20 2.49
C VAL A 74 12.55 -2.08 2.32
N ARG A 75 13.11 -2.49 1.17
CA ARG A 75 14.56 -2.37 0.91
C ARG A 75 15.05 -0.91 0.90
N PHE A 76 14.16 0.06 0.68
CA PHE A 76 14.49 1.49 0.77
C PHE A 76 14.43 2.03 2.21
N GLY A 77 13.88 1.27 3.15
CA GLY A 77 13.85 1.58 4.59
C GLY A 77 12.68 0.91 5.32
N GLU A 78 12.94 0.38 6.51
CA GLU A 78 11.95 -0.34 7.34
C GLU A 78 10.95 0.60 8.06
N GLY A 79 10.97 1.91 7.77
CA GLY A 79 10.14 2.90 8.45
C GLY A 79 8.66 2.90 8.05
N ASP A 80 8.31 2.25 6.94
CA ASP A 80 6.95 2.22 6.42
C ASP A 80 6.08 1.12 7.02
N ARG A 81 5.39 1.45 8.12
CA ARG A 81 4.50 0.49 8.80
C ARG A 81 3.36 -0.02 7.92
N VAL A 82 2.94 0.76 6.93
CA VAL A 82 1.86 0.37 6.03
C VAL A 82 2.34 -0.75 5.09
N VAL A 83 3.55 -0.62 4.55
CA VAL A 83 4.19 -1.66 3.73
C VAL A 83 4.33 -2.95 4.54
N CYS A 84 4.82 -2.86 5.77
CA CYS A 84 4.99 -4.02 6.65
C CYS A 84 3.65 -4.73 6.91
N SER A 85 2.60 -3.98 7.22
CA SER A 85 1.26 -4.54 7.42
C SER A 85 0.70 -5.22 6.17
N TYR A 86 0.98 -4.70 4.98
CA TYR A 86 0.58 -5.35 3.74
C TYR A 86 1.36 -6.65 3.47
N LEU A 87 2.67 -6.68 3.72
CA LEU A 87 3.50 -7.89 3.60
C LEU A 87 3.00 -9.02 4.51
N GLU A 88 2.79 -8.72 5.79
CA GLU A 88 2.25 -9.68 6.76
C GLU A 88 0.93 -10.28 6.28
N ARG A 89 0.05 -9.43 5.71
CA ARG A 89 -1.25 -9.88 5.17
C ARG A 89 -1.10 -10.71 3.90
N CYS A 90 -0.16 -10.39 3.01
CA CYS A 90 0.13 -11.22 1.85
C CYS A 90 0.50 -12.65 2.28
N HIS A 91 1.45 -12.77 3.21
CA HIS A 91 1.90 -14.07 3.72
C HIS A 91 0.77 -14.85 4.38
N HIS A 92 -0.01 -14.21 5.27
CA HIS A 92 -1.13 -14.88 5.94
C HIS A 92 -2.22 -15.37 4.97
N LEU A 93 -2.54 -14.56 3.95
CA LEU A 93 -3.58 -14.91 2.97
C LEU A 93 -3.10 -15.95 1.93
N GLU A 94 -1.81 -16.00 1.66
CA GLU A 94 -1.19 -17.05 0.83
C GLU A 94 -1.21 -18.40 1.54
N GLU A 95 -0.81 -18.45 2.82
CA GLU A 95 -0.86 -19.67 3.65
C GLU A 95 -2.29 -20.22 3.77
N GLY A 96 -3.28 -19.34 3.92
CA GLY A 96 -4.70 -19.72 3.97
C GLY A 96 -5.26 -20.27 2.64
N ARG A 97 -4.63 -19.98 1.49
CA ARG A 97 -5.01 -20.54 0.18
C ARG A 97 -4.48 -21.95 -0.03
N GLY A 98 -3.34 -22.30 0.57
CA GLY A 98 -2.78 -23.65 0.52
C GLY A 98 -3.70 -24.74 1.09
N GLN A 99 -4.73 -24.37 1.85
CA GLN A 99 -5.69 -25.30 2.47
C GLN A 99 -7.05 -25.38 1.74
N LYS A 100 -7.30 -24.60 0.68
CA LYS A 100 -8.56 -24.63 -0.10
C LYS A 100 -8.35 -25.16 -1.52
N GLY A 101 -7.67 -26.29 -1.62
CA GLY A 101 -7.36 -26.96 -2.89
C GLY A 101 -7.48 -28.48 -2.84
N VAL A 102 -8.43 -29.04 -2.08
CA VAL A 102 -8.93 -30.40 -2.29
C VAL A 102 -10.43 -30.40 -1.99
N GLY A 103 -11.23 -30.62 -3.01
CA GLY A 103 -12.68 -30.65 -2.94
C GLY A 103 -13.22 -31.02 -4.31
N GLU A 104 -13.20 -32.32 -4.57
CA GLU A 104 -13.82 -33.03 -5.70
C GLU A 104 -15.32 -32.74 -5.83
#